data_AF-A0A109KLF1-F1
#
_entry.id   AF-A0A109KLF1-F1
#
_cell.length_a   1.000
_cell.length_b   1.000
_cell.length_c   1.000
_cell.angle_alpha   90.00
_cell.angle_beta   90.00
_cell.angle_gamma   90.00
#
_symmetry.space_group_name_H-M   'P 1'
#
loop_
_entity.id
_entity.type
_entity.pdbx_description
1 polymer ?
#
loop_
_entity_poly.entity_id
_entity_poly.type
_entity_poly.pdbx_seq_one_letter_code
_entity_poly.pdbx_strand_id
1 'polypeptide(L)' 'MIGPALLTRLGVRSPEARGMALGMTAHAVGTSVALQESEECGAFAALAMSLMGVATAVFLPLAVSVIV' A
#
# COMPACT_ATOMS: atom_id res chain seq x y z
N MET A 1 -3.42 -8.34 -12.01
CA MET A 1 -3.56 -8.03 -10.56
C MET A 1 -4.90 -8.54 -10.07
N ILE A 2 -4.91 -9.30 -8.97
CA ILE A 2 -6.14 -9.85 -8.36
C ILE A 2 -6.64 -8.96 -7.19
N GLY A 3 -5.84 -7.98 -6.75
CA GLY A 3 -6.09 -7.15 -5.55
C GLY A 3 -7.48 -6.51 -5.46
N PRO A 4 -7.90 -5.67 -6.43
CA PRO A 4 -9.21 -5.03 -6.39
C PRO A 4 -10.36 -6.03 -6.38
N ALA A 5 -10.25 -7.10 -7.20
CA ALA A 5 -11.26 -8.16 -7.26
C ALA A 5 -11.37 -8.93 -5.94
N LEU A 6 -10.25 -9.15 -5.23
CA LEU A 6 -10.23 -9.77 -3.91
C LEU A 6 -10.87 -8.87 -2.85
N LEU A 7 -10.54 -7.57 -2.84
CA LEU A 7 -11.13 -6.58 -1.94
C LEU A 7 -12.65 -6.49 -2.14
N THR A 8 -13.12 -6.52 -3.39
CA THR A 8 -14.56 -6.56 -3.70
C THR A 8 -15.22 -7.83 -3.19
N ARG A 9 -14.58 -9.00 -3.34
CA ARG A 9 -15.11 -10.27 -2.80
C ARG A 9 -15.13 -10.29 -1.26
N LEU A 10 -14.17 -9.64 -0.62
CA LEU A 10 -14.12 -9.47 0.84
C LEU A 10 -15.08 -8.39 1.34
N GLY A 11 -15.81 -7.70 0.44
CA GLY A 11 -16.78 -6.66 0.80
C GLY A 11 -16.14 -5.34 1.25
N VAL A 12 -14.85 -5.13 0.99
CA VAL A 12 -14.17 -3.86 1.33
C VAL A 12 -14.58 -2.80 0.33
N ARG A 13 -15.37 -1.83 0.79
CA ARG A 13 -15.92 -0.74 -0.05
C ARG A 13 -15.30 0.62 0.22
N SER A 14 -14.68 0.83 1.39
CA SER A 14 -14.11 2.13 1.73
C SER A 14 -12.86 2.41 0.88
N PRO A 15 -12.81 3.55 0.17
CA PRO A 15 -11.70 3.87 -0.74
C PRO A 15 -10.37 4.00 0.01
N GLU A 16 -10.41 4.49 1.24
CA GLU A 16 -9.27 4.57 2.16
C GLU A 16 -8.69 3.19 2.50
N ALA A 17 -9.51 2.21 2.89
CA ALA A 17 -9.02 0.86 3.19
C ALA A 17 -8.49 0.14 1.95
N ARG A 18 -9.14 0.34 0.80
CA ARG A 18 -8.72 -0.25 -0.48
C ARG A 18 -7.41 0.36 -0.97
N GLY A 19 -7.30 1.69 -0.91
CA GLY A 19 -6.07 2.42 -1.21
C GLY A 19 -4.92 1.98 -0.32
N MET A 20 -5.13 1.94 0.99
CA MET A 20 -4.13 1.45 1.95
C MET A 20 -3.71 0.00 1.65
N ALA A 21 -4.66 -0.91 1.43
CA ALA A 21 -4.36 -2.31 1.13
C ALA A 21 -3.58 -2.47 -0.17
N LEU A 22 -4.00 -1.78 -1.24
CA LEU A 22 -3.32 -1.83 -2.54
C LEU A 22 -1.92 -1.17 -2.46
N GLY A 23 -1.75 -0.09 -1.71
CA GLY A 23 -0.47 0.60 -1.54
C GLY A 23 0.52 -0.14 -0.64
N MET A 24 0.06 -0.79 0.45
CA MET A 24 0.93 -1.55 1.36
C MET A 24 1.45 -2.84 0.75
N THR A 25 0.61 -3.52 -0.06
CA THR A 25 0.92 -4.86 -0.58
C THR A 25 1.60 -4.86 -1.94
N ALA A 26 1.75 -3.70 -2.59
CA ALA A 26 2.18 -3.63 -3.98
C ALA A 26 3.39 -2.73 -4.24
N HIS A 27 4.12 -3.07 -5.31
CA HIS A 27 5.01 -2.16 -6.03
C HIS A 27 4.24 -0.97 -6.63
N ALA A 28 4.94 0.01 -7.24
CA ALA A 28 4.36 1.17 -7.94
C ALA A 28 3.14 0.85 -8.85
N VAL A 29 3.06 -0.38 -9.36
CA VAL A 29 1.94 -0.94 -10.12
C VAL A 29 0.62 -0.95 -9.33
N GLY A 30 0.63 -1.24 -8.03
CA GLY A 30 -0.60 -1.27 -7.23
C GLY A 30 -1.17 0.11 -6.92
N THR A 31 -0.31 1.11 -6.76
CA THR A 31 -0.73 2.52 -6.63
C THR A 31 -1.38 3.01 -7.93
N SER A 32 -0.82 2.63 -9.08
CA SER A 32 -1.42 2.95 -10.38
C SER A 32 -2.74 2.21 -10.64
N VAL A 33 -2.94 1.01 -10.07
CA VAL A 33 -4.25 0.34 -10.07
C VAL A 33 -5.24 0.97 -9.09
N ALA A 34 -4.79 1.43 -7.92
CA ALA A 34 -5.64 2.15 -6.97
C ALA A 34 -6.13 3.49 -7.55
N LEU A 35 -5.28 4.21 -8.30
CA LEU A 35 -5.66 5.42 -9.03
C LEU A 35 -6.72 5.19 -10.11
N GLN A 36 -6.68 4.02 -10.78
CA GLN A 36 -7.73 3.63 -11.74
C GLN A 36 -9.07 3.31 -11.07
N GLU A 37 -9.04 3.00 -9.77
CA GLU A 37 -10.20 2.66 -8.96
C GLU A 37 -10.91 3.92 -8.46
N SER A 38 -10.15 4.89 -7.94
CA SER A 38 -10.62 6.22 -7.54
C SER A 38 -9.41 7.10 -7.22
N GLU A 39 -9.58 8.42 -7.35
CA GLU A 39 -8.58 9.39 -6.92
C GLU A 39 -8.25 9.27 -5.42
N GLU A 40 -9.26 9.06 -4.56
CA GLU A 40 -9.07 8.81 -3.12
C GLU A 40 -8.30 7.52 -2.86
N CYS A 41 -8.66 6.42 -3.53
CA CYS A 41 -7.94 5.14 -3.43
C CYS A 41 -6.45 5.34 -3.79
N GLY A 42 -6.18 6.09 -4.86
CA GLY A 42 -4.83 6.43 -5.29
C GLY A 42 -4.06 7.26 -4.27
N ALA A 43 -4.69 8.27 -3.66
CA ALA A 43 -4.09 9.10 -2.62
C ALA A 43 -3.69 8.25 -1.40
N PHE A 44 -4.59 7.41 -0.89
CA PHE A 44 -4.29 6.52 0.22
C PHE A 44 -3.25 5.45 -0.12
N ALA A 45 -3.21 4.97 -1.36
CA ALA A 45 -2.18 4.05 -1.81
C ALA A 45 -0.79 4.71 -1.85
N ALA A 46 -0.70 5.97 -2.27
CA ALA A 46 0.55 6.73 -2.24
C ALA A 46 1.02 7.00 -0.79
N LEU A 47 0.10 7.30 0.12
CA LEU A 47 0.39 7.43 1.56
C LEU A 47 0.90 6.13 2.17
N ALA A 48 0.27 5.00 1.86
CA ALA A 48 0.72 3.69 2.34
C ALA A 48 2.16 3.37 1.87
N MET A 49 2.46 3.66 0.60
CA MET A 49 3.79 3.42 0.02
C MET A 49 4.86 4.30 0.67
N SER A 50 4.58 5.59 0.89
CA SER A 50 5.53 6.50 1.55
C SER A 50 5.78 6.10 3.00
N LEU A 51 4.74 5.70 3.73
CA LEU A 51 4.87 5.19 5.10
C LEU A 51 5.72 3.91 5.16
N MET A 52 5.55 3.01 4.20
CA MET A 52 6.40 1.80 4.09
C MET A 52 7.87 2.16 3.85
N GLY A 53 8.13 3.18 3.01
CA GLY A 53 9.47 3.71 2.78
C GLY A 53 10.09 4.30 4.05
N VAL A 54 9.33 5.11 4.80
CA VAL A 54 9.78 5.67 6.10
C VAL A 54 10.04 4.55 7.10
N ALA A 55 9.14 3.59 7.23
CA ALA A 55 9.31 2.45 8.12
C ALA A 55 10.59 1.68 7.76
N THR A 56 10.81 1.41 6.48
CA THR A 56 12.03 0.72 6.01
C THR A 56 13.28 1.54 6.32
N ALA A 57 13.27 2.86 6.09
CA ALA A 57 14.41 3.74 6.38
C ALA A 57 14.79 3.76 7.87
N VAL A 58 13.80 3.63 8.77
CA VAL A 58 14.03 3.59 10.22
C VAL A 58 14.42 2.19 10.69
N PHE A 59 13.69 1.15 10.27
CA PHE A 59 13.88 -0.21 10.78
C PHE A 59 15.06 -0.94 10.16
N LEU A 60 15.42 -0.66 8.91
CA LEU A 60 16.55 -1.32 8.25
C LEU A 60 17.90 -1.10 8.97
N PRO A 61 18.32 0.13 9.33
CA PRO A 61 19.58 0.31 10.05
C PRO A 61 19.56 -0.31 11.45
N LEU A 62 18.41 -0.29 12.14
CA LEU A 62 18.23 -0.97 13.43
C LEU A 62 18.41 -2.50 13.28
N ALA A 63 17.79 -3.10 12.27
CA ALA A 63 17.92 -4.53 11.99
C ALA A 63 19.37 -4.91 11.67
N VAL A 64 20.06 -4.11 10.85
CA VAL A 64 21.48 -4.32 10.53
C VAL A 64 22.35 -4.22 11.79
N SER A 65 22.11 -3.24 12.67
CA SER A 65 22.86 -3.06 13.91
C SER A 65 22.66 -4.16 14.95
N VAL A 66 21.60 -4.96 14.86
CA VAL A 66 21.36 -6.10 15.77
C VAL A 66 21.97 -7.39 15.21
N ILE A 67 22.08 -7.50 13.88
CA ILE A 67 22.60 -8.68 13.17
C ILE A 67 24.13 -8.66 13.08
N VAL A 68 24.73 -7.48 12.91
CA VAL A 68 26.17 -7.25 12.78
C VAL A 68 26.76 -6.80 14.11
#